data_AF-A0A285UJT8-F1
#
_entry.id   AF-A0A285UJT8-F1
#
_cell.length_a   1.000
_cell.length_b   1.000
_cell.length_c   1.000
_cell.angle_alpha   90.00
_cell.angle_beta   90.00
_cell.angle_gamma   90.00
#
_symmetry.space_group_name_H-M   'P 1'
#
loop_
_entity.id
_entity.type
_entity.pdbx_description
1 polymer ?
#
loop_
_entity_poly.entity_id
_entity_poly.type
_entity_poly.pdbx_seq_one_letter_code
_entity_poly.pdbx_strand_id
1 'polypeptide(L)' 'MSKLMKIAKLLNNPKVRKAIIEKGVPLIKNEIEKRKNKTK' A
#
# COMPACT_ATOMS: atom_id res chain seq x y z
N MET A 1 -0.64 -21.31 -10.35
CA MET A 1 -0.66 -19.81 -10.31
C MET A 1 0.26 -19.32 -9.19
N SER A 2 1.37 -18.64 -9.50
CA SER A 2 2.30 -18.11 -8.50
C SER A 2 1.64 -17.06 -7.58
N LYS A 3 2.05 -16.97 -6.31
CA LYS A 3 1.54 -15.98 -5.35
C LYS A 3 1.74 -14.54 -5.84
N LEU A 4 2.89 -14.25 -6.43
CA LEU A 4 3.19 -12.93 -7.01
C LEU A 4 2.24 -12.55 -8.14
N MET A 5 1.88 -13.53 -8.98
CA MET A 5 0.97 -13.35 -10.09
C MET A 5 -0.47 -13.05 -9.61
N LYS A 6 -0.88 -13.65 -8.49
CA LYS A 6 -2.16 -13.33 -7.84
C LYS A 6 -2.19 -11.90 -7.30
N ILE A 7 -1.09 -11.44 -6.70
CA ILE A 7 -0.95 -10.07 -6.18
C ILE A 7 -0.97 -9.06 -7.34
N ALA A 8 -0.21 -9.31 -8.41
CA ALA A 8 -0.21 -8.44 -9.59
C ALA A 8 -1.60 -8.31 -10.22
N LYS A 9 -2.35 -9.42 -10.32
CA LYS A 9 -3.74 -9.40 -10.82
C LYS A 9 -4.68 -8.62 -9.91
N LEU A 10 -4.47 -8.67 -8.59
CA LEU A 10 -5.26 -7.93 -7.62
C LEU A 10 -4.98 -6.41 -7.68
N LEU A 11 -3.72 -6.02 -7.85
CA LEU A 11 -3.30 -4.61 -7.99
C LEU A 11 -3.84 -3.96 -9.28
N ASN A 12 -4.01 -4.75 -10.35
CA ASN A 12 -4.62 -4.27 -11.60
C ASN A 12 -6.15 -4.08 -11.51
N ASN A 13 -6.79 -4.48 -10.40
CA ASN A 13 -8.22 -4.23 -10.21
C ASN A 13 -8.47 -2.74 -9.85
N PRO A 14 -9.32 -2.01 -10.58
CA PRO A 14 -9.52 -0.57 -10.35
C PRO A 14 -10.08 -0.25 -8.95
N LYS A 15 -10.90 -1.12 -8.35
CA LYS A 15 -11.42 -0.92 -7.00
C LYS A 15 -10.32 -1.05 -5.94
N VAL A 16 -9.44 -2.03 -6.12
CA VAL A 16 -8.28 -2.25 -5.23
C VAL A 16 -7.31 -1.08 -5.36
N ARG A 17 -7.02 -0.65 -6.59
CA ARG A 17 -6.15 0.51 -6.83
C ARG A 17 -6.69 1.78 -6.17
N LYS A 18 -7.99 2.06 -6.29
CA LYS A 18 -8.64 3.19 -5.59
C LYS A 18 -8.51 3.07 -4.07
N ALA A 19 -8.80 1.90 -3.50
CA ALA A 19 -8.70 1.67 -2.06
C ALA A 19 -7.26 1.83 -1.53
N ILE A 20 -6.25 1.38 -2.29
CA ILE A 20 -4.84 1.58 -1.93
C ILE A 20 -4.48 3.06 -1.96
N ILE A 21 -4.91 3.81 -2.97
CA ILE A 21 -4.61 5.24 -3.07
C ILE A 21 -5.31 6.04 -1.94
N GLU A 22 -6.59 5.77 -1.68
CA GLU A 22 -7.39 6.51 -0.69
C GLU A 22 -7.03 6.17 0.77
N LYS A 23 -6.73 4.90 1.06
CA LYS A 23 -6.56 4.42 2.44
C LYS A 23 -5.17 3.85 2.70
N GLY A 24 -4.61 3.09 1.75
CA GLY A 24 -3.32 2.42 1.91
C GLY A 24 -2.13 3.39 1.93
N VAL A 25 -2.04 4.30 0.95
CA VAL A 25 -0.92 5.26 0.82
C VAL A 25 -0.84 6.19 2.04
N PRO A 26 -1.95 6.78 2.54
CA PRO A 26 -1.90 7.58 3.76
C PRO A 26 -1.45 6.81 5.00
N LEU A 27 -1.90 5.56 5.17
CA LEU A 27 -1.49 4.71 6.29
C LEU A 27 0.02 4.43 6.27
N ILE A 28 0.54 4.03 5.10
CA ILE A 28 1.97 3.76 4.92
C ILE A 28 2.78 5.05 5.14
N LYS A 29 2.32 6.17 4.58
CA LYS A 29 2.98 7.48 4.76
C LYS A 29 3.07 7.86 6.24
N ASN A 30 1.95 7.78 6.96
CA ASN A 30 1.90 8.09 8.39
C ASN A 30 2.82 7.17 9.21
N GLU A 31 2.91 5.89 8.86
CA GLU A 31 3.78 4.94 9.54
C GLU A 31 5.26 5.20 9.24
N ILE A 32 5.62 5.55 8.00
CA ILE A 32 6.97 5.96 7.62
C ILE A 32 7.37 7.25 8.34
N GLU A 33 6.47 8.24 8.41
CA GLU A 33 6.72 9.49 9.14
C GLU A 33 6.93 9.25 10.65
N LYS A 34 6.14 8.37 11.26
CA LYS A 34 6.35 7.96 12.67
C LYS A 34 7.72 7.33 12.89
N ARG A 35 8.17 6.47 11.97
CA ARG A 35 9.51 5.85 12.06
C ARG A 35 10.62 6.89 11.85
N LYS A 36 10.45 7.82 10.93
CA LYS A 36 11.41 8.88 10.64
C LYS A 36 11.58 9.86 11.81
N ASN A 37 10.49 10.21 12.49
CA ASN A 37 10.53 11.12 13.64
C ASN A 37 11.06 10.46 14.92
N LYS A 38 11.16 9.12 14.98
CA LYS A 38 11.69 8.39 16.14
C LYS A 38 13.22 8.37 16.21
N THR A 39 13.90 8.77 15.14
CA THR A 39 15.36 8.74 15.00
C THR A 39 16.01 10.11 15.26
N LYS A 40 15.22 11.13 15.62
CA LYS A 40 15.71 12.44 16.10
C LYS A 40 15.60 12.49 17.63
#